data_AF-F5L5D3-F1
#
_entry.id   AF-F5L5D3-F1
#
_cell.length_a   1.000
_cell.length_b   1.000
_cell.length_c   1.000
_cell.angle_alpha   90.00
_cell.angle_beta   90.00
_cell.angle_gamma   90.00
#
_symmetry.space_group_name_H-M   'P 1'
#
loop_
_entity.id
_entity.type
_entity.pdbx_description
1 polymer ?
#
loop_
_entity_poly.entity_id
_entity_poly.type
_entity_poly.pdbx_seq_one_letter_code
_entity_poly.pdbx_strand_id
1 'polypeptide(L)'
;MDCPLDMAACSSSNYGMVVKIRPEEDLRRYSRPHRDTRQWKALYNERTSVERCISRMKTYLTANRLHVRGIQKVKTHIYLNAIVLLLSALAVAKQGQKEAVA
;
A
#
# COMPACT_ATOMS: atom_id res chain seq x y z
N MET A 1 -25.18 -11.83 -22.68
CA MET A 1 -23.75 -11.92 -22.31
C MET A 1 -23.36 -13.35 -22.58
N ASP A 2 -22.93 -13.62 -23.81
CA ASP A 2 -22.65 -14.98 -24.29
C ASP A 2 -21.39 -15.50 -23.61
N CYS A 3 -21.53 -16.58 -22.86
CA CYS A 3 -20.41 -17.28 -22.26
C CYS A 3 -19.64 -18.00 -23.39
N PRO A 4 -18.32 -17.78 -23.54
CA PRO A 4 -17.54 -18.40 -24.62
C PRO A 4 -17.41 -19.93 -24.52
N LEU A 5 -17.92 -20.54 -23.44
CA LEU A 5 -17.88 -21.99 -23.17
C LEU A 5 -19.24 -22.68 -23.38
N ASP A 6 -20.25 -21.94 -23.86
CA ASP A 6 -21.64 -22.40 -24.00
C ASP A 6 -22.29 -22.81 -22.66
N MET A 7 -23.62 -22.75 -22.59
CA MET A 7 -24.37 -23.04 -21.36
C MET A 7 -24.25 -24.49 -20.89
N ALA A 8 -23.85 -25.40 -21.79
CA ALA A 8 -23.68 -26.83 -21.53
C ALA A 8 -22.52 -27.15 -20.57
N ALA A 9 -21.53 -26.26 -20.45
CA ALA A 9 -20.38 -26.44 -19.56
C ALA A 9 -20.61 -25.93 -18.13
N CYS A 10 -21.73 -25.25 -17.88
CA CYS A 10 -22.05 -24.67 -16.57
C CYS A 10 -22.89 -25.64 -15.74
N SER A 11 -22.50 -25.90 -14.49
CA SER A 11 -23.34 -26.60 -13.53
C SER A 11 -24.56 -25.74 -13.17
N SER A 12 -25.63 -26.35 -12.66
CA SER A 12 -26.85 -25.65 -12.19
C SER A 12 -26.64 -24.73 -10.96
N SER A 13 -25.38 -24.55 -10.55
CA SER A 13 -24.98 -23.76 -9.39
C SER A 13 -25.07 -22.26 -9.70
N ASN A 14 -25.43 -21.45 -8.71
CA ASN A 14 -25.45 -19.98 -8.85
C ASN A 14 -24.06 -19.33 -8.79
N TYR A 15 -22.99 -20.09 -9.03
CA TYR A 15 -21.62 -19.56 -9.04
C TYR A 15 -20.94 -19.97 -10.34
N GLY A 16 -20.10 -19.07 -10.86
CA GLY A 16 -19.36 -19.30 -12.10
C GLY A 16 -18.20 -20.28 -11.94
N MET A 17 -17.34 -20.36 -12.96
CA MET A 17 -16.16 -21.22 -12.96
C MET A 17 -15.26 -20.98 -11.74
N VAL A 18 -14.93 -22.04 -11.01
CA VAL A 18 -14.01 -22.01 -9.87
C VAL A 18 -12.67 -22.61 -10.29
N VAL A 19 -11.63 -21.77 -10.33
CA VAL A 19 -10.27 -22.19 -10.65
C VAL A 19 -9.39 -22.07 -9.41
N LYS A 20 -8.58 -23.09 -9.13
CA LYS A 20 -7.52 -23.00 -8.12
C LYS A 20 -6.36 -22.22 -8.71
N ILE A 21 -6.18 -20.99 -8.23
CA ILE A 21 -5.11 -20.11 -8.70
C ILE A 21 -4.09 -19.96 -7.58
N ARG A 22 -2.81 -19.94 -7.96
CA ARG A 22 -1.72 -19.60 -7.05
C ARG A 22 -1.69 -18.07 -6.88
N PRO A 23 -1.92 -17.54 -5.67
CA PRO A 23 -1.93 -16.10 -5.40
C PRO A 23 -0.62 -15.39 -5.76
N GLU A 24 0.49 -16.13 -5.83
CA GLU A 24 1.80 -15.60 -6.23
C GLU A 24 1.85 -15.18 -7.70
N GLU A 25 0.98 -15.72 -8.57
CA GLU A 25 0.94 -15.39 -10.00
C GLU A 25 0.50 -13.95 -10.26
N ASP A 26 -0.44 -13.44 -9.45
CA ASP A 26 -0.85 -12.04 -9.47
C ASP A 26 -1.40 -11.64 -8.10
N LEU A 27 -0.52 -11.12 -7.24
CA LEU A 27 -0.87 -10.65 -5.90
C LEU A 27 -1.88 -9.49 -5.90
N ARG A 28 -1.92 -8.70 -7.00
CA ARG A 28 -2.84 -7.56 -7.10
C ARG A 28 -4.27 -8.04 -7.35
N ARG A 29 -4.42 -9.11 -8.14
CA ARG A 29 -5.71 -9.75 -8.45
C ARG A 29 -6.13 -10.76 -7.38
N TYR A 30 -5.19 -11.57 -6.91
CA TYR A 30 -5.38 -12.63 -5.93
C TYR A 30 -4.60 -12.30 -4.65
N SER A 31 -5.13 -11.37 -3.87
CA SER A 31 -4.50 -10.94 -2.62
C SER A 31 -4.70 -11.94 -1.48
N ARG A 32 -3.71 -12.02 -0.58
CA ARG A 32 -3.78 -12.72 0.71
C ARG A 32 -3.57 -11.68 1.82
N PRO A 33 -4.51 -11.47 2.76
CA PRO A 33 -5.85 -12.06 2.86
C PRO A 33 -6.75 -11.71 1.66
N HIS A 34 -7.80 -12.51 1.41
CA HIS A 34 -8.70 -12.31 0.28
C HIS A 34 -9.34 -10.92 0.33
N ARG A 35 -9.49 -10.29 -0.83
CA ARG A 35 -10.13 -8.98 -0.97
C ARG A 35 -11.53 -8.99 -0.34
N ASP A 36 -11.94 -7.84 0.20
CA ASP A 36 -13.23 -7.65 0.89
C ASP A 36 -13.44 -8.40 2.21
N THR A 37 -12.48 -9.23 2.64
CA THR A 37 -12.49 -9.77 4.01
C THR A 37 -12.28 -8.65 5.03
N ARG A 38 -12.74 -8.86 6.27
CA ARG A 38 -12.57 -7.90 7.37
C ARG A 38 -11.10 -7.53 7.59
N GLN A 39 -10.21 -8.53 7.56
CA GLN A 39 -8.77 -8.34 7.73
C GLN A 39 -8.16 -7.54 6.57
N TRP A 40 -8.55 -7.85 5.33
CA TRP A 40 -8.09 -7.10 4.17
C TRP A 40 -8.53 -5.64 4.24
N LYS A 41 -9.78 -5.36 4.63
CA LYS A 41 -10.29 -3.99 4.79
C LYS A 41 -9.51 -3.22 5.86
N ALA A 42 -9.21 -3.84 6.99
CA ALA A 42 -8.40 -3.22 8.05
C ALA A 42 -7.01 -2.81 7.53
N LEU A 43 -6.29 -3.72 6.87
CA LEU A 43 -4.98 -3.44 6.26
C LEU A 43 -5.08 -2.38 5.15
N TYR A 44 -6.12 -2.45 4.32
CA TYR A 44 -6.31 -1.52 3.22
C TYR A 44 -6.60 -0.09 3.71
N ASN A 45 -7.26 0.06 4.87
CA ASN A 45 -7.49 1.37 5.49
C ASN A 45 -6.18 2.06 5.91
N GLU A 46 -5.12 1.31 6.20
CA GLU A 46 -3.80 1.87 6.51
C GLU A 46 -3.12 2.50 5.28
N ARG A 47 -3.53 2.14 4.06
CA ARG A 47 -2.96 2.67 2.81
C ARG A 47 -2.94 4.19 2.77
N THR A 48 -4.01 4.84 3.23
CA THR A 48 -4.09 6.30 3.22
C THR A 48 -3.00 6.93 4.08
N SER A 49 -2.58 6.29 5.18
CA SER A 49 -1.46 6.77 6.00
C SER A 49 -0.15 6.76 5.21
N VAL A 50 0.10 5.69 4.45
CA VAL A 50 1.29 5.54 3.60
C VAL A 50 1.29 6.60 2.49
N GLU A 51 0.14 6.82 1.84
CA GLU A 51 0.01 7.85 0.80
C GLU A 51 0.26 9.26 1.32
N ARG A 52 -0.20 9.58 2.54
CA ARG A 52 0.11 10.85 3.21
C ARG A 52 1.61 11.00 3.45
N CYS A 53 2.28 9.93 3.93
CA CYS A 53 3.74 9.94 4.14
C CYS A 53 4.50 10.15 2.81
N ILE A 54 4.10 9.44 1.75
CA ILE A 54 4.68 9.62 0.42
C ILE A 54 4.46 11.04 -0.10
N SER A 55 3.25 11.59 0.07
CA SER A 55 2.94 12.97 -0.31
C SER A 55 3.84 13.98 0.42
N ARG A 56 4.06 13.79 1.73
CA ARG A 56 4.99 14.63 2.50
C ARG A 56 6.42 14.53 2.00
N MET A 57 6.90 13.32 1.70
CA MET A 57 8.25 13.14 1.16
C MET A 57 8.42 13.84 -0.19
N LYS A 58 7.42 13.75 -1.06
CA LYS A 58 7.40 14.40 -2.39
C LYS A 58 7.36 15.92 -2.29
N THR A 59 6.54 16.45 -1.39
CA THR A 59 6.25 17.89 -1.28
C THR A 59 7.30 18.63 -0.46
N TYR A 60 7.69 18.10 0.71
CA TYR A 60 8.51 18.81 1.69
C TYR A 60 9.95 18.29 1.77
N LEU A 61 10.20 17.03 1.42
CA LEU A 61 11.53 16.41 1.52
C LEU A 61 12.13 16.15 0.14
N THR A 62 11.85 17.02 -0.83
CA THR A 62 12.51 17.07 -2.14
C THR A 62 12.51 15.77 -2.96
N ALA A 63 11.72 14.75 -2.62
CA ALA A 63 11.74 13.48 -3.35
C ALA A 63 11.33 13.63 -4.84
N ASN A 64 10.54 14.66 -5.18
CA ASN A 64 10.21 15.03 -6.57
C ASN A 64 11.15 16.09 -7.19
N ARG A 65 12.06 16.68 -6.41
CA ARG A 65 12.97 17.77 -6.82
C ARG A 65 14.43 17.40 -6.56
N LEU A 66 14.78 16.14 -6.75
CA LEU A 66 16.14 15.65 -6.60
C LEU A 66 17.02 16.13 -7.75
N HIS A 67 18.15 16.77 -7.43
CA HIS A 67 19.13 17.25 -8.42
C HIS A 67 20.29 16.26 -8.63
N VAL A 68 20.20 15.08 -8.01
CA VAL A 68 21.28 14.08 -8.01
C VAL A 68 21.01 12.99 -9.04
N ARG A 69 22.03 12.71 -9.87
CA ARG A 69 21.96 11.65 -10.89
C ARG A 69 22.51 10.32 -10.37
N GLY A 70 21.87 9.23 -10.77
CA GLY A 70 22.26 7.84 -10.46
C GLY A 70 21.34 7.19 -9.42
N ILE A 71 20.86 5.99 -9.71
CA ILE A 71 19.86 5.28 -8.89
C ILE A 71 20.33 5.05 -7.46
N GLN A 72 21.61 4.75 -7.25
CA GLN A 72 22.16 4.49 -5.92
C GLN A 72 22.13 5.74 -5.04
N LYS A 73 22.49 6.89 -5.61
CA LYS A 73 22.47 8.18 -4.89
C LYS A 73 21.03 8.63 -4.61
N VAL A 74 20.13 8.45 -5.56
CA VAL A 74 18.70 8.72 -5.36
C VAL A 74 18.14 7.86 -4.22
N LYS A 75 18.46 6.57 -4.18
CA LYS A 75 18.05 5.67 -3.08
C LYS A 75 18.53 6.17 -1.73
N THR A 76 19.81 6.55 -1.60
CA THR A 76 20.34 7.06 -0.31
C THR A 76 19.65 8.36 0.11
N HIS A 77 19.36 9.27 -0.82
CA HIS A 77 18.57 10.48 -0.52
C HIS A 77 17.16 10.16 0.00
N ILE A 78 16.45 9.23 -0.65
CA ILE A 78 15.11 8.84 -0.19
C ILE A 78 15.15 8.19 1.20
N TYR A 79 16.16 7.36 1.49
CA TYR A 79 16.33 6.80 2.84
C TYR A 79 16.57 7.89 3.90
N LEU A 80 17.43 8.86 3.62
CA LEU A 80 17.66 9.99 4.52
C LEU A 80 16.37 10.78 4.77
N ASN A 81 15.60 11.06 3.72
CA ASN A 81 14.30 11.71 3.84
C ASN A 81 13.32 10.92 4.72
N ALA A 82 13.26 9.59 4.56
CA ALA A 82 12.42 8.74 5.39
C ALA A 82 12.83 8.77 6.87
N ILE A 83 14.14 8.73 7.16
CA ILE A 83 14.67 8.85 8.52
C ILE A 83 14.28 10.21 9.13
N VAL A 84 14.45 11.31 8.41
CA VAL A 84 14.07 12.65 8.88
C VAL A 84 12.57 12.76 9.13
N LEU A 85 11.73 12.17 8.28
CA LEU A 85 10.28 12.14 8.48
C LEU A 85 9.89 11.36 9.74
N LEU A 86 10.55 10.23 10.02
CA LEU A 86 10.33 9.44 11.23
C LEU A 86 10.79 10.19 12.48
N LEU A 87 11.98 10.78 12.45
CA LEU A 87 12.53 11.55 13.57
C LEU A 87 11.65 12.76 13.90
N SER A 88 11.16 13.49 12.90
CA SER A 88 10.26 14.62 13.12
C SER A 88 8.92 14.18 13.71
N ALA A 89 8.34 13.07 13.25
CA ALA A 89 7.12 12.51 13.84
C ALA A 89 7.33 12.08 15.31
N LEU A 90 8.45 11.44 15.62
CA LEU A 90 8.79 11.04 17.00
C LEU A 90 9.03 12.25 17.91
N ALA A 91 9.68 13.30 17.40
CA ALA A 91 9.92 14.53 18.15
C ALA A 91 8.60 15.23 18.52
N VAL A 92 7.68 15.36 17.56
CA VAL A 92 6.35 15.94 17.79
C VAL A 92 5.53 15.09 18.75
N ALA A 93 5.55 13.75 18.61
CA ALA A 93 4.86 12.85 19.52
C ALA A 93 5.38 12.98 20.97
N LYS A 94 6.70 13.11 21.16
CA LYS A 94 7.30 13.34 22.48
C LYS A 94 6.93 14.71 23.07
N GLN A 95 6.83 15.75 22.26
CA GLN A 95 6.40 17.08 22.71
C GLN A 95 4.94 17.07 23.18
N GLY A 96 4.03 16.48 22.39
CA GLY A 96 2.62 16.36 22.78
C GLY A 96 2.42 15.55 24.07
N GLN A 97 3.27 14.54 24.33
CA GLN A 97 3.26 13.82 25.61
C GLN A 97 3.73 14.68 26.80
N LYS A 98 4.70 15.57 26.59
CA LYS A 98 5.15 16.50 27.64
C LYS A 98 4.08 17.54 27.97
N GLU A 99 3.38 18.06 26.96
CA GLU A 99 2.30 19.04 27.13
C GLU A 99 1.06 18.44 27.79
N ALA A 100 0.79 17.14 27.60
CA ALA A 100 -0.35 16.46 28.23
C ALA A 100 -0.11 16.05 29.69
N VAL A 101 1.15 16.06 30.16
CA VAL A 101 1.54 15.67 31.52
C VAL A 101 1.84 16.90 32.39
N ALA A 102 2.10 18.05 31.78
CA ALA A 102 2.22 19.35 32.44
C ALA A 102 0.83 19.97 32.70
#